data_AF-A0ABD1HZW9-F1
#
_entry.id   AF-A0ABD1HZW9-F1
#
_cell.length_a   1.000
_cell.length_b   1.000
_cell.length_c   1.000
_cell.angle_alpha   90.00
_cell.angle_beta   90.00
_cell.angle_gamma   90.00
#
_symmetry.space_group_name_H-M   'P 1'
#
loop_
_entity.id
_entity.type
_entity.pdbx_description
1 polymer ?
#
loop_
_entity_poly.entity_id
_entity_poly.type
_entity_poly.pdbx_seq_one_letter_code
_entity_poly.pdbx_strand_id
1 'polypeptide(L)'
;MVASKYCAKFSVIAVCAVFLLSSDLVLAKSRVPISDAETREKKNECYSDIESGLWGEHCMSSTIAKENCALKCLSPICYELVYESDPGISRRKLRWH
;
A
#
# COMPACT_ATOMS: atom_id res chain seq x y z
N MET A 1 -39.35 -30.68 -9.32
CA MET A 1 -38.57 -29.79 -8.42
C MET A 1 -37.07 -29.98 -8.68
N VAL A 2 -36.55 -29.53 -9.82
CA VAL A 2 -35.11 -29.71 -10.16
C VAL A 2 -34.49 -28.40 -10.68
N ALA A 3 -35.27 -27.56 -11.38
CA ALA A 3 -34.86 -26.25 -11.88
C ALA A 3 -34.31 -25.28 -10.81
N SER A 4 -34.90 -25.29 -9.60
CA SER A 4 -34.54 -24.37 -8.50
C SER A 4 -33.11 -24.61 -7.95
N LYS A 5 -32.63 -25.86 -7.98
CA LYS A 5 -31.26 -26.19 -7.50
C LYS A 5 -30.17 -25.76 -8.48
N TYR A 6 -30.47 -25.68 -9.78
CA TYR A 6 -29.51 -25.26 -10.79
C TYR A 6 -29.31 -23.74 -10.81
N CYS A 7 -30.37 -22.95 -10.59
CA CYS A 7 -30.27 -21.50 -10.46
C CYS A 7 -29.41 -21.06 -9.26
N ALA A 8 -29.56 -21.72 -8.11
CA ALA A 8 -28.75 -21.42 -6.92
C ALA A 8 -27.26 -21.74 -7.15
N LYS A 9 -26.95 -22.88 -7.80
CA LYS A 9 -25.57 -23.25 -8.15
C LYS A 9 -24.96 -22.29 -9.17
N PHE A 10 -25.73 -21.90 -10.19
CA PHE A 10 -25.28 -20.92 -11.18
C PHE A 10 -25.03 -19.55 -10.54
N SER A 11 -25.89 -19.14 -9.62
CA SER A 11 -25.75 -17.88 -8.87
C SER A 11 -24.50 -17.89 -7.99
N VAL A 12 -24.21 -18.99 -7.28
CA VAL A 12 -22.99 -19.11 -6.47
C VAL A 12 -21.73 -19.04 -7.34
N ILE A 13 -21.71 -19.73 -8.49
CA ILE A 13 -20.59 -19.69 -9.43
C ILE A 13 -20.39 -18.28 -9.98
N ALA A 14 -21.46 -17.58 -10.33
CA ALA A 14 -21.41 -16.21 -10.82
C ALA A 14 -20.86 -15.24 -9.75
N VAL A 15 -21.31 -15.35 -8.50
CA VAL A 15 -20.81 -14.54 -7.38
C VAL A 15 -19.32 -14.81 -7.14
N CYS A 16 -18.89 -16.08 -7.11
CA CYS A 16 -17.48 -16.43 -6.97
C CYS A 16 -16.62 -15.88 -8.12
N ALA A 17 -17.10 -15.93 -9.36
CA ALA A 17 -16.39 -15.38 -10.51
C ALA A 17 -16.20 -13.86 -10.41
N VAL A 18 -17.22 -13.13 -9.95
CA VAL A 18 -17.14 -11.68 -9.73
C VAL A 18 -16.14 -11.34 -8.63
N PHE A 19 -16.11 -12.09 -7.52
CA PHE A 19 -15.13 -11.92 -6.44
C PHE A 19 -13.68 -12.14 -6.92
N LEU A 20 -13.45 -13.13 -7.78
CA LEU A 20 -12.13 -13.40 -8.34
C LEU A 20 -11.67 -12.31 -9.32
N LEU A 21 -12.61 -11.72 -10.08
CA LEU A 21 -12.33 -10.62 -11.01
C LEU A 21 -12.12 -9.26 -10.30
N SER A 22 -12.59 -9.12 -9.07
CA SER A 22 -12.43 -7.91 -8.24
C SER A 22 -11.31 -8.02 -7.22
N SER A 23 -10.56 -9.12 -7.23
CA SER A 23 -9.31 -9.23 -6.48
C SER A 23 -8.24 -8.43 -7.22
N ASP A 24 -7.84 -7.28 -6.65
CA ASP A 24 -6.65 -6.56 -7.09
C ASP A 24 -5.50 -7.54 -7.20
N LEU A 25 -4.90 -7.64 -8.39
CA LEU A 25 -3.78 -8.52 -8.66
C LEU A 25 -2.61 -8.04 -7.80
N VAL A 26 -2.45 -8.60 -6.59
CA VAL A 26 -1.29 -8.36 -5.75
C VAL A 26 -0.10 -9.00 -6.46
N LEU A 27 0.55 -8.22 -7.32
CA LEU A 27 1.79 -8.58 -7.96
C LEU A 27 2.85 -8.68 -6.85
N ALA A 28 2.96 -9.85 -6.23
CA ALA A 28 4.01 -10.12 -5.27
C ALA A 28 5.35 -9.84 -5.95
N LYS A 29 6.09 -8.88 -5.39
CA LYS A 29 7.40 -8.44 -5.88
C LYS A 29 8.28 -9.68 -6.15
N SER A 30 8.93 -9.68 -7.31
CA SER A 30 9.75 -10.78 -7.85
C SER A 30 10.63 -11.48 -6.79
N ARG A 31 10.79 -12.82 -6.90
CA ARG A 31 11.71 -13.65 -6.09
C ARG A 31 13.21 -13.38 -6.36
N VAL A 32 13.51 -12.35 -7.15
CA VAL A 32 14.88 -11.93 -7.43
C VAL A 32 15.36 -11.05 -6.28
N PRO A 33 16.59 -11.23 -5.79
CA PRO A 33 17.17 -10.34 -4.78
C PRO A 33 17.13 -8.90 -5.28
N ILE A 34 16.60 -8.00 -4.45
CA ILE A 34 16.55 -6.57 -4.76
C ILE A 34 18.00 -6.07 -4.89
N SER A 35 18.31 -5.41 -6.00
CA SER A 35 19.61 -4.79 -6.18
C SER A 35 19.67 -3.41 -5.49
N ASP A 36 20.87 -2.99 -5.08
CA ASP A 36 21.09 -1.64 -4.53
C ASP A 36 20.69 -0.55 -5.54
N ALA A 37 20.86 -0.84 -6.84
CA ALA A 37 20.45 0.06 -7.91
C ALA A 37 18.93 0.27 -7.94
N GLU A 38 18.14 -0.81 -7.89
CA GLU A 38 16.68 -0.75 -7.84
C GLU A 38 16.20 -0.03 -6.57
N THR A 39 16.86 -0.26 -5.44
CA THR A 39 16.51 0.40 -4.17
C THR A 39 16.77 1.90 -4.26
N ARG A 40 17.90 2.31 -4.84
CA ARG A 40 18.25 3.72 -5.03
C ARG A 40 17.31 4.41 -6.01
N GLU A 41 16.93 3.73 -7.09
CA GLU A 41 16.01 4.24 -8.09
C GLU A 41 14.64 4.55 -7.47
N LYS A 42 14.00 3.57 -6.82
CA LYS A 42 12.71 3.78 -6.16
C LYS A 42 12.75 4.86 -5.08
N LYS A 43 13.87 4.94 -4.35
CA LYS A 43 14.03 6.00 -3.36
C LYS A 43 14.05 7.38 -4.01
N ASN A 44 14.73 7.51 -5.16
CA ASN A 44 14.77 8.75 -5.91
C ASN A 44 13.40 9.12 -6.49
N GLU A 45 12.62 8.15 -6.97
CA GLU A 45 11.22 8.37 -7.39
C GLU A 45 10.40 8.96 -6.24
N CYS A 46 10.48 8.35 -5.04
CA CYS A 46 9.81 8.88 -3.85
C CYS A 46 10.27 10.30 -3.47
N TYR A 47 11.56 10.62 -3.60
CA TYR A 47 12.02 12.00 -3.35
C TYR A 47 11.47 12.98 -4.39
N SER A 48 11.43 12.60 -5.67
CA SER A 48 10.84 13.42 -6.72
C SER A 48 9.36 13.70 -6.43
N ASP A 49 8.60 12.69 -6.01
CA ASP A 49 7.19 12.87 -5.65
C ASP A 49 7.01 13.77 -4.43
N ILE A 50 7.90 13.68 -3.44
CA ILE A 50 7.85 14.57 -2.27
C ILE A 50 8.17 16.02 -2.66
N GLU A 51 9.21 16.22 -3.48
CA GLU A 51 9.63 17.54 -3.96
C GLU A 51 8.61 18.18 -4.91
N SER A 52 7.78 17.37 -5.57
CA SER A 52 6.66 17.86 -6.37
C SER A 52 5.54 18.50 -5.53
N GLY A 53 5.58 18.35 -4.19
CA GLY A 53 4.60 18.92 -3.27
C GLY A 53 3.35 18.07 -3.03
N LEU A 54 3.21 16.92 -3.71
CA LEU A 54 2.05 16.03 -3.59
C LEU A 54 1.90 15.39 -2.20
N TRP A 55 2.98 15.34 -1.42
CA TRP A 55 3.01 14.76 -0.07
C TRP A 55 2.74 15.79 1.05
N GLY A 56 2.47 17.04 0.67
CA GLY A 56 2.19 18.16 1.56
C GLY A 56 3.44 18.78 2.20
N GLU A 57 3.32 20.04 2.60
CA GLU A 57 4.40 20.86 3.17
C GLU A 57 5.13 20.20 4.36
N HIS A 58 4.43 19.35 5.11
CA HIS A 58 5.03 18.66 6.25
C HIS A 58 6.24 17.80 5.85
N CYS A 59 6.23 17.18 4.65
CA CYS A 59 7.35 16.37 4.16
C CYS A 59 8.55 17.21 3.76
N MET A 60 8.37 18.51 3.56
CA MET A 60 9.46 19.45 3.24
C MET A 60 9.92 20.25 4.46
N SER A 61 9.25 20.09 5.62
CA SER A 61 9.53 20.86 6.84
C SER A 61 10.93 20.64 7.43
N SER A 62 11.55 19.49 7.18
CA SER A 62 12.91 19.16 7.62
C SER A 62 13.44 17.96 6.83
N THR A 63 14.75 17.74 6.90
CA THR A 63 15.38 16.54 6.33
C THR A 63 14.80 15.25 6.92
N ILE A 64 14.55 15.21 8.23
CA ILE A 64 13.95 14.06 8.91
C ILE A 64 12.50 13.81 8.44
N ALA A 65 11.72 14.88 8.26
CA ALA A 65 10.36 14.75 7.75
C ALA A 65 10.35 14.20 6.31
N LYS A 66 11.27 14.69 5.47
CA LYS A 66 11.45 14.18 4.10
C LYS A 66 11.79 12.69 4.09
N GLU A 67 12.73 12.25 4.92
CA GLU A 67 13.10 10.84 5.05
C GLU A 67 11.91 9.98 5.54
N ASN A 68 11.15 10.45 6.52
CA ASN A 68 9.98 9.72 7.01
C ASN A 68 8.89 9.56 5.94
N CYS A 69 8.67 10.59 5.12
CA CYS A 69 7.76 10.49 3.98
C CYS A 69 8.29 9.55 2.90
N ALA A 70 9.59 9.57 2.64
CA ALA A 70 10.22 8.65 1.69
C ALA A 70 10.09 7.19 2.14
N LEU A 71 10.22 6.91 3.45
CA LEU A 71 10.00 5.56 4.00
C LEU A 71 8.55 5.10 3.81
N LYS A 72 7.57 5.98 4.06
CA LYS A 72 6.15 5.69 3.80
C LYS A 72 5.86 5.43 2.32
N CYS A 73 6.50 6.19 1.43
CA CYS A 73 6.40 5.99 -0.01
C CYS A 73 6.96 4.62 -0.44
N LEU A 74 8.15 4.26 0.07
CA LEU A 74 8.82 3.01 -0.28
C LEU A 74 8.05 1.76 0.18
N SER A 75 7.49 1.80 1.39
CA SER A 75 6.62 0.74 1.90
C SER A 75 5.78 1.27 3.07
N PRO A 76 4.50 1.60 2.85
CA PRO A 76 3.64 2.09 3.92
C PRO A 76 3.42 1.02 4.99
N ILE A 77 3.36 -0.25 4.60
CA ILE A 77 3.18 -1.38 5.52
C ILE A 77 4.41 -1.55 6.43
N CYS A 78 5.63 -1.52 5.86
CA CYS A 78 6.83 -1.65 6.68
C CYS A 78 7.03 -0.44 7.58
N TYR A 79 6.69 0.76 7.09
CA TYR A 79 6.71 1.96 7.92
C TYR A 79 5.76 1.83 9.10
N GLU A 80 4.53 1.35 8.87
CA GLU A 80 3.61 1.12 9.97
C GLU A 80 4.15 0.03 10.91
N LEU A 81 4.48 -1.17 10.44
CA LEU A 81 4.92 -2.26 11.31
C LEU A 81 6.14 -1.93 12.18
N VAL A 82 7.12 -1.20 11.63
CA VAL A 82 8.34 -0.83 12.36
C VAL A 82 8.09 0.31 13.35
N TYR A 83 7.19 1.24 13.03
CA TYR A 83 6.95 2.46 13.82
C TYR A 83 5.62 2.47 14.59
N GLU A 84 4.74 1.47 14.42
CA GLU A 84 3.45 1.31 15.12
C GLU A 84 3.66 1.01 16.60
N SER A 85 4.80 0.39 16.93
CA SER A 85 5.24 0.14 18.30
C SER A 85 5.62 1.42 19.05
N ASP A 86 5.74 2.56 18.35
CA ASP A 86 5.97 3.86 18.99
C ASP A 86 4.62 4.39 19.55
N PRO A 87 4.43 4.47 20.87
CA PRO A 87 3.20 4.97 21.49
C PRO A 87 2.85 6.42 21.08
N GLY A 88 3.77 7.16 20.47
CA GLY A 88 3.54 8.48 19.88
C GLY A 88 2.79 8.46 18.53
N ILE A 89 2.73 7.34 17.81
CA ILE A 89 2.13 7.25 16.47
C ILE A 89 0.62 6.99 16.51
N SER A 90 0.13 6.17 17.45
CA SER A 90 -1.31 5.87 17.57
C SER A 90 -2.16 7.11 17.86
N ARG A 91 -1.62 8.12 18.57
CA ARG A 91 -2.33 9.40 18.79
C ARG A 91 -2.45 10.26 17.54
N ARG A 92 -1.56 10.12 16.56
CA ARG A 92 -1.60 10.89 15.31
C ARG A 92 -2.56 10.29 14.29
N LYS A 93 -2.78 8.98 14.28
CA LYS A 93 -3.71 8.32 13.33
C LYS A 93 -5.17 8.79 13.49
N LEU A 94 -5.59 9.16 14.70
CA LEU A 94 -6.91 9.75 15.00
C LEU A 94 -7.11 11.19 14.49
N ARG A 95 -6.05 11.88 14.05
CA ARG A 95 -6.13 13.27 13.57
C ARG A 95 -6.34 13.38 12.06
N TRP A 96 -6.15 12.28 11.32
CA TRP A 96 -6.17 12.27 9.85
C TRP A 96 -7.32 11.43 9.26
N HIS A 97 -8.32 11.06 10.09
CA HIS A 97 -9.59 10.46 9.66
C HIS A 97 -10.74 11.43 9.90
#